data_AF-A0A323TIM8-F1
#
_entry.id   AF-A0A323TIM8-F1
#
_cell.length_a   1.000
_cell.length_b   1.000
_cell.length_c   1.000
_cell.angle_alpha   90.00
_cell.angle_beta   90.00
_cell.angle_gamma   90.00
#
_symmetry.space_group_name_H-M   'P 1'
#
loop_
_entity.id
_entity.type
_entity.pdbx_description
1 polymer ?
#
loop_
_entity_poly.entity_id
_entity_poly.type
_entity_poly.pdbx_seq_one_letter_code
_entity_poly.pdbx_strand_id
1 'polypeptide(L)'
;MAVASLGEGRKLTYFWLKSLTYIFVSLLAGALFGLVISLMVHVGAFLVPDHVQGILFSVILGVYLLKSVGIVQVPHPQRKWQVPPSWVDRSPFLNMTIWGSILGAGVFTYIPYVSFWLMYVYIGLFLTPFVGFWLGLLFGFVRAFSSVMYAAKLKSTRDHDHVFKHLFGKQKAFEFYHLIGLTSLLIYVLAPPL
;
A
#
# COMPACT_ATOMS: atom_id res chain seq x y z
N MET A 1 -19.15 20.65 -8.79
CA MET A 1 -17.94 21.26 -9.41
C MET A 1 -17.10 20.12 -9.99
N ALA A 2 -16.33 20.36 -11.06
CA ALA A 2 -15.41 19.34 -11.58
C ALA A 2 -14.25 19.15 -10.58
N VAL A 3 -14.00 17.91 -10.16
CA VAL A 3 -12.84 17.58 -9.32
C VAL A 3 -11.59 17.84 -10.15
N ALA A 4 -10.90 18.96 -9.86
CA ALA A 4 -9.70 19.35 -10.56
C ALA A 4 -8.62 18.29 -10.39
N SER A 5 -8.46 17.43 -11.39
CA SER A 5 -7.47 16.35 -11.38
C SER A 5 -6.05 16.92 -11.31
N LEU A 6 -5.09 16.11 -10.87
CA LEU A 6 -3.67 16.46 -10.92
C LEU A 6 -3.22 16.92 -12.33
N GLY A 7 -3.94 16.57 -13.39
CA GLY A 7 -3.62 16.89 -14.78
C GLY A 7 -4.25 18.16 -15.36
N GLU A 8 -5.15 18.88 -14.67
CA GLU A 8 -5.77 20.07 -15.26
C GLU A 8 -4.74 21.19 -15.53
N GLY A 9 -4.84 21.80 -16.73
CA GLY A 9 -3.87 22.70 -17.38
C GLY A 9 -3.57 24.03 -16.66
N ARG A 10 -3.09 23.97 -15.41
CA ARG A 10 -2.59 25.11 -14.64
C ARG A 10 -1.07 25.24 -14.76
N LYS A 11 -0.57 26.41 -14.34
CA LYS A 11 0.87 26.75 -14.25
C LYS A 11 1.67 25.62 -13.59
N LEU A 12 2.85 25.33 -14.13
CA LEU A 12 3.71 24.21 -13.69
C LEU A 12 4.04 24.26 -12.20
N THR A 13 4.25 25.45 -11.65
CA THR A 13 4.51 25.68 -10.21
C THR A 13 3.35 25.19 -9.33
N TYR A 14 2.11 25.42 -9.75
CA TYR A 14 0.92 25.00 -9.02
C TYR A 14 0.73 23.47 -9.05
N PHE A 15 1.15 22.81 -10.13
CA PHE A 15 1.18 21.35 -10.20
C PHE A 15 2.13 20.77 -9.15
N TRP A 16 3.38 21.25 -9.13
CA TRP A 16 4.39 20.75 -8.19
C TRP A 16 4.02 21.00 -6.73
N LEU A 17 3.45 22.16 -6.42
CA LEU A 17 3.02 22.47 -5.05
C LEU A 17 1.93 21.49 -4.57
N LYS A 18 0.92 21.20 -5.41
CA LYS A 18 -0.11 20.19 -5.13
C LYS A 18 0.48 18.79 -4.97
N SER A 19 1.39 18.40 -5.86
CA SER A 19 2.08 17.11 -5.82
C SER A 19 2.91 16.94 -4.54
N LEU A 20 3.60 18.00 -4.09
CA LEU A 20 4.36 18.00 -2.84
C LEU A 20 3.43 17.85 -1.63
N THR A 21 2.31 18.58 -1.58
CA THR A 21 1.30 18.38 -0.53
C THR A 21 0.80 16.94 -0.51
N TYR A 22 0.46 16.39 -1.67
CA TYR A 22 -0.02 15.02 -1.80
C TYR A 22 1.03 13.98 -1.34
N ILE A 23 2.29 14.11 -1.77
CA ILE A 23 3.38 13.23 -1.34
C ILE A 23 3.61 13.33 0.16
N PHE A 24 3.71 14.55 0.71
CA PHE A 24 3.94 14.78 2.12
C PHE A 24 2.83 14.17 2.99
N VAL A 25 1.57 14.40 2.62
CA VAL A 25 0.44 13.86 3.37
C VAL A 25 0.36 12.35 3.22
N SER A 26 0.68 11.79 2.05
CA SER A 26 0.75 10.34 1.83
C SER A 26 1.84 9.66 2.66
N LEU A 27 3.03 10.27 2.73
CA LEU A 27 4.11 9.82 3.60
C LEU A 27 3.66 9.76 5.06
N LEU A 28 3.11 10.86 5.57
CA LEU A 28 2.68 10.96 6.97
C LEU A 28 1.56 9.96 7.28
N ALA A 29 0.55 9.87 6.42
CA ALA A 29 -0.56 8.94 6.60
C ALA A 29 -0.10 7.48 6.53
N GLY A 30 0.79 7.13 5.60
CA GLY A 30 1.37 5.80 5.52
C GLY A 30 2.18 5.46 6.77
N ALA A 31 3.03 6.37 7.23
CA ALA A 31 3.86 6.17 8.41
C ALA A 31 3.03 5.99 9.70
N LEU A 32 2.03 6.86 9.90
CA LEU A 32 1.11 6.75 11.04
C LEU A 32 0.28 5.46 10.96
N PHE A 33 -0.23 5.11 9.79
CA PHE A 33 -0.99 3.88 9.61
C PHE A 33 -0.15 2.64 9.91
N GLY A 34 1.07 2.58 9.36
CA GLY A 34 1.98 1.48 9.59
C GLY A 34 2.36 1.32 11.07
N LEU A 35 2.61 2.44 11.76
CA LEU A 35 2.84 2.45 13.20
C LEU A 35 1.63 1.91 13.96
N VAL A 36 0.43 2.40 13.67
CA VAL A 36 -0.80 2.01 14.37
C VAL A 36 -1.09 0.52 14.18
N ILE A 37 -1.03 0.01 12.94
CA ILE A 37 -1.29 -1.41 12.68
C ILE A 37 -0.25 -2.31 13.34
N SER A 38 1.04 -2.01 13.19
CA SER A 38 2.07 -2.82 13.84
C SER A 38 1.98 -2.75 15.37
N LEU A 39 1.63 -1.60 15.94
CA LEU A 39 1.40 -1.46 17.37
C LEU A 39 0.19 -2.28 17.83
N MET A 40 -0.92 -2.26 17.10
CA MET A 40 -2.10 -3.06 17.41
C MET A 40 -1.80 -4.56 17.41
N VAL A 41 -1.03 -5.03 16.41
CA VAL A 41 -0.60 -6.43 16.35
C VAL A 41 0.33 -6.76 17.51
N HIS A 42 1.31 -5.91 17.79
CA HIS A 42 2.28 -6.09 18.88
C HIS A 42 1.59 -6.19 20.25
N VAL A 43 0.67 -5.28 20.55
CA VAL A 43 -0.11 -5.29 21.79
C VAL A 43 -1.05 -6.51 21.84
N GLY A 44 -1.71 -6.85 20.73
CA GLY A 44 -2.61 -8.00 20.66
C GLY A 44 -1.89 -9.34 20.81
N ALA A 45 -0.64 -9.42 20.40
CA ALA A 45 0.19 -10.63 20.49
C ALA A 45 0.97 -10.74 21.82
N PHE A 46 0.96 -9.70 22.66
CA PHE A 46 1.76 -9.63 23.89
C PHE A 46 1.58 -10.83 24.84
N LEU A 47 0.39 -11.44 24.88
CA LEU A 47 0.09 -12.59 25.73
C LEU A 47 0.33 -13.95 25.06
N VAL A 48 0.64 -13.96 23.76
CA VAL A 48 0.84 -15.18 22.98
C VAL A 48 2.32 -15.53 22.99
N PRO A 49 2.74 -16.75 23.39
CA PRO A 49 4.15 -17.13 23.34
C PRO A 49 4.73 -17.03 21.93
N ASP A 50 5.98 -16.58 21.81
CA ASP A 50 6.64 -16.30 20.50
C ASP A 50 6.59 -17.49 19.53
N HIS A 51 6.78 -18.72 20.03
CA HIS A 51 6.71 -19.93 19.20
C HIS A 51 5.30 -20.15 18.63
N VAL A 52 4.24 -19.84 19.39
CA VAL A 52 2.86 -19.92 18.91
C VAL A 52 2.61 -18.84 17.87
N GLN A 53 3.12 -17.62 18.07
CA GLN A 53 3.04 -16.55 17.07
C GLN A 53 3.73 -16.96 15.76
N GLY A 54 4.93 -17.55 15.83
CA GLY A 54 5.68 -18.06 14.68
C GLY A 54 4.92 -19.12 13.90
N ILE A 55 4.33 -20.10 14.60
CA ILE A 55 3.52 -21.16 13.99
C ILE A 55 2.27 -20.57 13.32
N LEU A 56 1.50 -19.74 14.03
CA LEU A 56 0.28 -19.12 13.50
C LEU A 56 0.58 -18.26 12.26
N PHE A 57 1.64 -17.44 12.32
CA PHE A 57 2.05 -16.62 11.20
C PHE A 57 2.49 -17.46 10.00
N SER A 58 3.27 -18.53 10.22
CA SER A 58 3.70 -19.46 9.18
C SER A 58 2.52 -20.16 8.50
N VAL A 59 1.52 -20.59 9.28
CA VAL A 59 0.29 -21.20 8.75
C VAL A 59 -0.48 -20.20 7.88
N ILE A 60 -0.69 -18.97 8.38
CA ILE A 60 -1.38 -17.92 7.62
C ILE A 60 -0.64 -17.60 6.32
N LEU A 61 0.69 -17.45 6.40
CA LEU A 61 1.54 -17.18 5.25
C LEU A 61 1.49 -18.31 4.21
N GLY A 62 1.57 -19.56 4.66
CA GLY A 62 1.43 -20.75 3.81
C GLY A 62 0.08 -20.81 3.10
N VAL A 63 -1.02 -20.53 3.80
CA VAL A 63 -2.37 -20.46 3.20
C VAL A 63 -2.43 -19.40 2.10
N TYR A 64 -1.86 -18.22 2.32
CA TYR A 64 -1.84 -17.16 1.31
C TYR A 64 -0.88 -17.44 0.15
N LEU A 65 0.18 -18.21 0.37
CA LEU A 65 1.05 -18.72 -0.69
C LEU A 65 0.32 -19.74 -1.57
N LEU A 66 -0.42 -20.68 -0.96
CA LEU A 66 -1.25 -21.63 -1.70
C LEU A 66 -2.36 -20.92 -2.50
N LYS A 67 -2.91 -19.84 -1.94
CA LYS A 67 -3.85 -18.98 -2.67
C LYS A 67 -3.22 -18.31 -3.88
N SER A 68 -2.00 -17.77 -3.78
CA SER A 68 -1.37 -17.05 -4.89
C SER A 68 -1.04 -17.95 -6.08
N VAL A 69 -0.88 -19.26 -5.86
CA VAL A 69 -0.73 -20.28 -6.92
C VAL A 69 -2.06 -20.94 -7.33
N GLY A 70 -3.19 -20.52 -6.77
CA GLY A 70 -4.53 -20.99 -7.15
C GLY A 70 -4.97 -22.32 -6.53
N ILE A 71 -4.26 -22.84 -5.52
CA ILE A 71 -4.61 -24.11 -4.86
C ILE A 71 -5.77 -23.94 -3.87
N VAL A 72 -5.83 -22.81 -3.14
CA VAL A 72 -6.86 -22.54 -2.14
C VAL A 72 -7.57 -21.23 -2.43
N GLN A 73 -8.90 -21.19 -2.22
CA GLN A 73 -9.69 -19.97 -2.30
C GLN A 73 -9.91 -19.39 -0.89
N VAL A 74 -9.21 -18.30 -0.58
CA VAL A 74 -9.40 -17.54 0.67
C VAL A 74 -9.83 -16.12 0.32
N PRO A 75 -10.78 -15.49 1.04
CA PRO A 75 -11.17 -14.12 0.79
C PRO A 75 -9.96 -13.18 0.87
N HIS A 76 -9.96 -12.10 0.07
CA HIS A 76 -9.01 -11.01 0.31
C HIS A 76 -9.46 -10.22 1.54
N PRO A 77 -8.51 -9.78 2.39
CA PRO A 77 -8.85 -9.01 3.59
C PRO A 77 -9.46 -7.63 3.28
N GLN A 78 -9.48 -7.21 2.00
CA GLN A 78 -9.95 -5.91 1.60
C GLN A 78 -11.28 -5.97 0.85
N ARG A 79 -12.23 -5.15 1.30
CA ARG A 79 -13.50 -4.90 0.60
C ARG A 79 -13.27 -3.93 -0.56
N LYS A 80 -14.07 -4.06 -1.64
CA LYS A 80 -14.08 -3.16 -2.81
C LYS A 80 -14.64 -1.77 -2.47
N TRP A 81 -14.12 -1.15 -1.42
CA TRP A 81 -14.57 0.15 -0.99
C TRP A 81 -14.05 1.21 -1.96
N GLN A 82 -14.94 2.06 -2.42
CA GLN A 82 -14.63 3.23 -3.22
C GLN A 82 -14.76 4.47 -2.35
N VAL A 83 -13.79 5.39 -2.46
CA VAL A 83 -13.84 6.68 -1.79
C VAL A 83 -15.06 7.45 -2.29
N PRO A 84 -15.98 7.89 -1.42
CA PRO A 84 -17.13 8.68 -1.84
C PRO A 84 -16.69 9.96 -2.55
N PRO A 85 -17.28 10.32 -3.71
CA PRO A 85 -16.92 11.55 -4.42
C PRO A 85 -17.14 12.82 -3.57
N SER A 86 -18.08 12.77 -2.62
CA SER A 86 -18.36 13.87 -1.68
C SER A 86 -17.19 14.22 -0.77
N TRP A 87 -16.22 13.31 -0.60
CA TRP A 87 -15.01 13.60 0.19
C TRP A 87 -14.04 14.50 -0.56
N VAL A 88 -14.16 14.60 -1.89
CA VAL A 88 -13.16 15.24 -2.77
C VAL A 88 -13.74 16.40 -3.61
N ASP A 89 -14.83 17.01 -3.14
CA ASP A 89 -15.44 18.22 -3.71
C ASP A 89 -15.09 19.48 -2.90
N ARG A 90 -13.81 19.63 -2.54
CA ARG A 90 -13.28 20.78 -1.78
C ARG A 90 -12.22 21.54 -2.57
N SER A 91 -11.50 22.45 -1.91
CA SER A 91 -10.40 23.18 -2.54
C SER A 91 -9.30 22.23 -3.05
N PRO A 92 -8.55 22.59 -4.11
CA PRO A 92 -7.56 21.68 -4.71
C PRO A 92 -6.52 21.15 -3.72
N PHE A 93 -6.06 21.96 -2.77
CA PHE A 93 -5.12 21.52 -1.74
C PHE A 93 -5.75 20.55 -0.75
N LEU A 94 -6.98 20.84 -0.30
CA LEU A 94 -7.68 19.94 0.61
C LEU A 94 -7.97 18.58 -0.07
N ASN A 95 -8.30 18.59 -1.36
CA ASN A 95 -8.46 17.35 -2.13
C ASN A 95 -7.13 16.56 -2.20
N MET A 96 -5.99 17.23 -2.40
CA MET A 96 -4.68 16.56 -2.38
C MET A 96 -4.35 15.99 -1.00
N THR A 97 -4.69 16.70 0.07
CA THR A 97 -4.53 16.19 1.44
C THR A 97 -5.38 14.95 1.66
N ILE A 98 -6.68 15.00 1.32
CA ILE A 98 -7.61 13.87 1.50
C ILE A 98 -7.13 12.66 0.68
N TRP A 99 -6.80 12.85 -0.60
CA TRP A 99 -6.27 11.78 -1.44
C TRP A 99 -4.94 11.24 -0.91
N GLY A 100 -4.04 12.11 -0.46
CA GLY A 100 -2.77 11.73 0.15
C GLY A 100 -3.00 10.84 1.37
N SER A 101 -3.90 11.24 2.27
CA SER A 101 -4.23 10.48 3.46
C SER A 101 -4.79 9.09 3.13
N ILE A 102 -5.74 9.04 2.19
CA ILE A 102 -6.40 7.80 1.76
C ILE A 102 -5.41 6.84 1.09
N LEU A 103 -4.61 7.34 0.15
CA LEU A 103 -3.65 6.52 -0.61
C LEU A 103 -2.46 6.08 0.23
N GLY A 104 -1.96 6.99 1.08
CA GLY A 104 -0.86 6.73 2.01
C GLY A 104 -1.20 5.66 3.02
N ALA A 105 -2.37 5.74 3.66
CA ALA A 105 -2.82 4.74 4.63
C ALA A 105 -3.11 3.36 3.99
N GLY A 106 -3.44 3.30 2.70
CA GLY A 106 -3.66 2.02 2.00
C GLY A 106 -4.93 1.25 2.38
N VAL A 107 -5.68 1.66 3.40
CA VAL A 107 -6.92 0.99 3.86
C VAL A 107 -8.07 1.16 2.87
N PHE A 108 -8.23 2.39 2.36
CA PHE A 108 -9.38 2.83 1.57
C PHE A 108 -9.25 2.53 0.09
N THR A 109 -8.13 1.91 -0.33
CA THR A 109 -7.82 1.71 -1.74
C THR A 109 -7.38 0.28 -1.99
N TYR A 110 -7.88 -0.31 -3.07
CA TYR A 110 -7.61 -1.71 -3.39
C TYR A 110 -6.11 -2.02 -3.48
N ILE A 111 -5.66 -2.93 -2.64
CA ILE A 111 -4.33 -3.53 -2.60
C ILE A 111 -4.51 -5.01 -2.99
N PRO A 112 -4.15 -5.40 -4.23
CA PRO A 112 -4.39 -6.76 -4.73
C PRO A 112 -3.59 -7.83 -3.96
N TYR A 113 -2.46 -7.44 -3.38
CA TYR A 113 -1.49 -8.35 -2.81
C TYR A 113 -1.54 -8.35 -1.28
N VAL A 114 -1.75 -9.54 -0.70
CA VAL A 114 -1.82 -9.72 0.76
C VAL A 114 -0.47 -9.51 1.45
N SER A 115 0.63 -9.53 0.70
CA SER A 115 1.99 -9.32 1.24
C SER A 115 2.12 -8.00 1.98
N PHE A 116 1.38 -6.97 1.57
CA PHE A 116 1.29 -5.70 2.28
C PHE A 116 0.83 -5.89 3.74
N TRP A 117 -0.29 -6.58 3.93
CA TRP A 117 -0.86 -6.83 5.26
C TRP A 117 0.00 -7.78 6.09
N LEU A 118 0.49 -8.86 5.47
CA LEU A 118 1.33 -9.83 6.15
C LEU A 118 2.64 -9.22 6.65
N MET A 119 3.17 -8.19 5.97
CA MET A 119 4.38 -7.52 6.42
C MET A 119 4.16 -6.68 7.68
N TYR A 120 3.02 -6.00 7.83
CA TYR A 120 2.71 -5.29 9.08
C TYR A 120 2.43 -6.24 10.24
N VAL A 121 1.79 -7.38 9.96
CA VAL A 121 1.60 -8.44 10.95
C VAL A 121 2.96 -8.98 11.38
N TYR A 122 3.83 -9.33 10.43
CA TYR A 122 5.19 -9.78 10.71
C TYR A 122 5.96 -8.77 11.58
N ILE A 123 5.93 -7.49 11.22
CA ILE A 123 6.57 -6.43 12.01
C ILE A 123 6.00 -6.37 13.44
N GLY A 124 4.68 -6.43 13.59
CA GLY A 124 4.07 -6.35 14.91
C GLY A 124 4.38 -7.55 15.81
N LEU A 125 4.48 -8.75 15.23
CA LEU A 125 4.80 -9.98 15.96
C LEU A 125 6.29 -10.06 16.33
N PHE A 126 7.19 -9.78 15.38
CA PHE A 126 8.61 -10.15 15.52
C PHE A 126 9.58 -8.96 15.60
N LEU A 127 9.12 -7.74 15.34
CA LEU A 127 9.96 -6.54 15.34
C LEU A 127 9.36 -5.44 16.22
N THR A 128 10.04 -4.30 16.29
CA THR A 128 9.49 -3.12 16.98
C THR A 128 8.45 -2.42 16.10
N PRO A 129 7.33 -1.92 16.66
CA PRO A 129 6.32 -1.18 15.89
C PRO A 129 6.86 0.02 15.10
N PHE A 130 8.00 0.58 15.51
CA PHE A 130 8.68 1.66 14.82
C PHE A 130 9.19 1.26 13.42
N VAL A 131 9.47 -0.03 13.17
CA VAL A 131 9.75 -0.52 11.82
C VAL A 131 8.52 -0.37 10.92
N GLY A 132 7.31 -0.51 11.49
CA GLY A 132 6.03 -0.29 10.81
C GLY A 132 5.86 1.15 10.33
N PHE A 133 6.36 2.12 11.12
CA PHE A 133 6.40 3.53 10.71
C PHE A 133 7.23 3.73 9.44
N TRP A 134 8.45 3.17 9.39
CA TRP A 134 9.32 3.30 8.22
C TRP A 134 8.78 2.58 6.99
N LEU A 135 8.23 1.37 7.16
CA LEU A 135 7.59 0.64 6.06
C LEU A 135 6.38 1.43 5.52
N GLY A 136 5.57 1.99 6.41
CA GLY A 136 4.45 2.87 6.06
C GLY A 136 4.86 4.14 5.33
N LEU A 137 5.95 4.77 5.77
CA LEU A 137 6.53 5.93 5.09
C LEU A 137 6.96 5.55 3.66
N LEU A 138 7.71 4.47 3.50
CA LEU A 138 8.15 3.98 2.19
C LEU A 138 6.96 3.63 1.29
N PHE A 139 5.95 2.96 1.82
CA PHE A 139 4.74 2.62 1.07
C PHE A 139 3.98 3.86 0.60
N GLY A 140 3.73 4.81 1.51
CA GLY A 140 3.07 6.08 1.21
C GLY A 140 3.85 6.89 0.17
N PHE A 141 5.18 6.87 0.24
CA PHE A 141 6.06 7.48 -0.76
C PHE A 141 5.86 6.86 -2.14
N VAL A 142 6.06 5.55 -2.28
CA VAL A 142 6.05 4.85 -3.56
C VAL A 142 4.70 5.02 -4.27
N ARG A 143 3.59 4.99 -3.53
CA ARG A 143 2.25 5.21 -4.08
C ARG A 143 2.02 6.65 -4.52
N ALA A 144 2.43 7.62 -3.72
CA ALA A 144 2.27 9.01 -4.09
C ALA A 144 3.16 9.37 -5.28
N PHE A 145 4.41 8.94 -5.24
CA PHE A 145 5.40 9.18 -6.29
C PHE A 145 4.96 8.58 -7.62
N SER A 146 4.55 7.31 -7.65
CA SER A 146 4.04 6.68 -8.88
C SER A 146 2.83 7.40 -9.46
N SER A 147 1.91 7.87 -8.62
CA SER A 147 0.73 8.64 -9.04
C SER A 147 1.11 10.01 -9.62
N VAL A 148 2.04 10.72 -8.99
CA VAL A 148 2.54 12.02 -9.48
C VAL A 148 3.31 11.85 -10.79
N MET A 149 4.17 10.83 -10.90
CA MET A 149 4.90 10.54 -12.13
C MET A 149 3.97 10.18 -13.27
N TYR A 150 2.92 9.40 -12.99
CA TYR A 150 1.88 9.11 -13.97
C TYR A 150 1.15 10.38 -14.42
N ALA A 151 0.73 11.24 -13.47
CA ALA A 151 0.09 12.51 -13.80
C ALA A 151 0.99 13.46 -14.60
N ALA A 152 2.29 13.51 -14.27
CA ALA A 152 3.28 14.30 -15.01
C ALA A 152 3.44 13.78 -16.45
N LYS A 153 3.48 12.45 -16.64
CA LYS A 153 3.55 11.83 -17.96
C LYS A 153 2.30 12.09 -18.79
N LEU A 154 1.11 11.99 -18.18
CA LEU A 154 -0.15 12.30 -18.85
C LEU A 154 -0.26 13.76 -19.30
N LYS A 155 0.31 14.70 -18.54
CA LYS A 155 0.40 16.09 -18.99
C LYS A 155 1.25 16.24 -20.27
N SER A 156 2.22 15.35 -20.47
CA SER A 156 3.14 15.35 -21.60
C SER A 156 2.67 14.51 -22.80
N THR A 157 1.69 13.62 -22.64
CA THR A 157 1.25 12.67 -23.69
C THR A 157 -0.26 12.72 -23.88
N ARG A 158 -0.72 12.88 -25.13
CA ARG A 158 -2.15 12.89 -25.49
C ARG A 158 -2.78 11.48 -25.54
N ASP A 159 -1.96 10.43 -25.54
CA ASP A 159 -2.42 9.04 -25.67
C ASP A 159 -2.48 8.35 -24.30
N HIS A 160 -3.63 8.49 -23.65
CA HIS A 160 -3.91 7.91 -22.33
C HIS A 160 -4.06 6.38 -22.38
N ASP A 161 -4.57 5.84 -23.49
CA ASP A 161 -4.95 4.44 -23.62
C ASP A 161 -3.74 3.52 -23.77
N HIS A 162 -2.73 3.95 -24.52
CA HIS A 162 -1.51 3.18 -24.71
C HIS A 162 -0.72 2.98 -23.40
N VAL A 163 -0.63 4.04 -22.57
CA VAL A 163 0.07 3.95 -21.27
C VAL A 163 -0.65 3.01 -20.31
N PHE A 164 -1.98 3.09 -20.26
CA PHE A 164 -2.79 2.20 -19.42
C PHE A 164 -2.62 0.73 -19.82
N LYS A 165 -2.79 0.39 -21.12
CA LYS A 165 -2.62 -0.98 -21.61
C LYS A 165 -1.22 -1.53 -21.33
N HIS A 166 -0.17 -0.71 -21.47
CA HIS A 166 1.20 -1.13 -21.19
C HIS A 166 1.43 -1.48 -19.71
N LEU A 167 0.86 -0.68 -18.78
CA LEU A 167 1.00 -0.94 -17.34
C LEU A 167 0.23 -2.19 -16.92
N PHE A 168 -1.00 -2.36 -17.40
CA PHE A 168 -1.83 -3.52 -17.08
C PHE A 168 -1.35 -4.82 -17.74
N GLY A 169 -0.66 -4.75 -18.89
CA GLY A 169 -0.05 -5.90 -19.54
C GLY A 169 1.04 -6.60 -18.72
N LYS A 170 1.55 -5.97 -17.65
CA LYS A 170 2.59 -6.52 -16.78
C LYS A 170 2.07 -7.25 -15.55
N GLN A 171 0.77 -7.59 -15.49
CA GLN A 171 0.15 -8.24 -14.33
C GLN A 171 0.90 -9.51 -13.86
N LYS A 172 1.29 -10.39 -14.79
CA LYS A 172 2.05 -11.61 -14.48
C LYS A 172 3.38 -11.36 -13.78
N ALA A 173 4.06 -10.25 -14.11
CA ALA A 173 5.31 -9.90 -13.45
C ALA A 173 5.07 -9.50 -11.98
N PHE A 174 4.00 -8.76 -11.71
CA PHE A 174 3.63 -8.41 -10.33
C PHE A 174 3.20 -9.62 -9.51
N GLU A 175 2.46 -10.55 -10.10
CA GLU A 175 2.12 -11.83 -9.48
C GLU A 175 3.39 -12.63 -9.13
N PHE A 176 4.36 -12.68 -10.04
CA PHE A 176 5.66 -13.31 -9.81
C PHE A 176 6.45 -12.66 -8.66
N TYR A 177 6.56 -11.32 -8.64
CA TYR A 177 7.24 -10.61 -7.54
C TYR A 177 6.52 -10.81 -6.20
N HIS A 178 5.19 -10.86 -6.21
CA HIS A 178 4.41 -11.16 -5.02
C HIS A 178 4.71 -12.56 -4.48
N LEU A 179 4.78 -13.56 -5.37
CA LEU A 179 5.11 -14.94 -5.01
C LEU A 179 6.52 -15.04 -4.42
N ILE A 180 7.51 -14.38 -5.04
CA ILE A 180 8.87 -14.29 -4.49
C ILE A 180 8.83 -13.68 -3.09
N GLY A 181 8.14 -12.54 -2.92
CA GLY A 181 8.06 -11.86 -1.63
C GLY A 181 7.46 -12.73 -0.52
N LEU A 182 6.37 -13.46 -0.80
CA LEU A 182 5.78 -14.39 0.16
C LEU A 182 6.70 -15.59 0.47
N THR A 183 7.35 -16.13 -0.55
CA THR A 183 8.26 -17.27 -0.40
C THR A 183 9.49 -16.88 0.43
N SER A 184 10.11 -15.74 0.13
CA SER A 184 11.25 -15.22 0.89
C SER A 184 10.88 -14.95 2.35
N LEU A 185 9.69 -14.39 2.59
CA LEU A 185 9.20 -14.18 3.95
C LEU A 185 9.01 -15.51 4.68
N LEU A 186 8.46 -16.52 4.02
CA LEU A 186 8.24 -17.84 4.62
C LEU A 186 9.57 -18.53 4.96
N ILE A 187 10.54 -18.49 4.04
CA ILE A 187 11.88 -19.01 4.28
C ILE A 187 12.52 -18.29 5.47
N TYR A 188 12.40 -16.97 5.53
CA TYR A 188 12.95 -16.18 6.63
C TYR A 188 12.34 -16.56 7.99
N VAL A 189 11.01 -16.75 8.07
CA VAL A 189 10.34 -17.15 9.32
C VAL A 189 10.68 -18.57 9.73
N LEU A 190 10.89 -19.48 8.78
CA LEU A 190 11.23 -20.88 9.06
C LEU A 190 12.73 -21.10 9.30
N ALA A 191 13.59 -20.15 8.93
CA ALA A 191 15.01 -20.25 9.17
C ALA A 191 15.30 -20.18 10.69
N PRO A 192 16.19 -21.03 11.22
CA PRO A 192 16.60 -20.92 12.62
C PRO A 192 17.24 -19.55 12.87
N PRO A 193 17.04 -18.94 14.05
CA PRO A 193 17.74 -17.71 14.41
C PRO A 193 19.24 -17.96 14.34
N LEU A 194 19.96 -17.12 13.57
CA LEU A 194 21.42 -17.12 13.48
C LEU A 194 22.06 -16.64 14.79
#